data_AF-T1L1Q2-F1
#
_entry.id   AF-T1L1Q2-F1
#
_cell.length_a   1.000
_cell.length_b   1.000
_cell.length_c   1.000
_cell.angle_alpha   90.00
_cell.angle_beta   90.00
_cell.angle_gamma   90.00
#
_symmetry.space_group_name_H-M   'P 1'
#
loop_
_entity.id
_entity.type
_entity.pdbx_description
1 polymer ?
#
loop_
_entity_poly.entity_id
_entity_poly.type
_entity_poly.pdbx_seq_one_letter_code
_entity_poly.pdbx_strand_id
1 'polypeptide(L)'
;MDLHDNAKKVVVCSALFAGFAYFSLSVLRNVFSNHKKTSSTDKNNRKASQSVQTEVTVPVKEDRRWCKLSPEMWGPWAKTIQDRIKELNLKAAASGVVLRQGRVPSITANVSSLSSHNTPRHSPRTRSPTRLANQNNLSQSVDNLSKDVNYLPNGSVVDGNSIPTIIPPNETEMANYKKILDTLFGQKNPNLSQQEASVLGMLLMCDDDELLVKTLSVIADCAVFTPNINIICDSGCLVMLLHLLNTNSDPSVVAAATQAIGNLATGERAQELMKPFIIPLMKKLKTSSHLQLTWSLLALANLAHKESNHTDFLDHLNELIALVEKGCSRVQLQALKILVNLSCNQNSIVYILAAKCPGNFHSLLEPTTDEEILIRLCSFICNLVEAVFRRNIRHQNLPTINKVASPETLYTGIFGVQSIEILKEKLTSLARYPNENVTSSVHRIQKKLIAL
;
A
#
# COMPACT_ATOMS: atom_id res chain seq x y z
N MET A 1 17.84 30.71 29.58
CA MET A 1 16.40 30.96 29.32
C MET A 1 15.55 29.68 29.35
N ASP A 2 16.07 28.56 29.87
CA ASP A 2 15.82 27.23 29.26
C ASP A 2 14.93 26.30 30.12
N LEU A 3 14.78 26.61 31.41
CA LEU A 3 13.93 25.85 32.35
C LEU A 3 12.47 25.71 31.89
N HIS A 4 11.92 26.75 31.24
CA HIS A 4 10.54 26.72 30.76
C HIS A 4 10.35 25.75 29.58
N ASP A 5 11.38 25.51 28.75
CA ASP A 5 11.25 24.68 27.56
C ASP A 5 11.43 23.18 27.89
N ASN A 6 12.32 22.86 28.83
CA ASN A 6 12.44 21.51 29.38
C ASN A 6 11.18 21.10 30.17
N ALA A 7 10.56 22.01 30.92
CA ALA A 7 9.27 21.75 31.57
C ALA A 7 8.16 21.37 30.58
N LYS A 8 8.09 22.02 29.41
CA LYS A 8 7.14 21.66 28.33
C LYS A 8 7.39 20.26 27.79
N LYS A 9 8.65 19.90 27.54
CA LYS A 9 9.05 18.57 27.04
C LYS A 9 8.69 17.46 28.03
N VAL A 10 8.98 17.65 29.31
CA VAL A 10 8.57 16.70 30.38
C VAL A 10 7.06 16.55 30.44
N VAL A 11 6.28 17.64 30.41
CA VAL A 11 4.80 17.58 30.41
C VAL A 11 4.25 16.84 29.18
N VAL A 12 4.83 17.04 27.99
CA VAL A 12 4.43 16.30 26.77
C VAL A 12 4.74 14.80 26.90
N CYS A 13 5.92 14.42 27.40
CA CYS A 13 6.25 13.02 27.66
C CYS A 13 5.31 12.39 28.70
N SER A 14 5.05 13.09 29.82
CA SER A 14 4.10 12.62 30.84
C SER A 14 2.67 12.45 30.28
N ALA A 15 2.23 13.34 29.40
CA ALA A 15 0.92 13.22 28.73
C ALA A 15 0.85 12.01 27.79
N LEU A 16 1.93 11.71 27.05
CA LEU A 16 2.02 10.53 26.18
C LEU A 16 1.98 9.23 26.99
N PHE A 17 2.78 9.12 28.06
CA PHE A 17 2.76 7.93 28.94
C PHE A 17 1.42 7.76 29.68
N ALA A 18 0.79 8.86 30.12
CA ALA A 18 -0.56 8.81 30.67
C ALA A 18 -1.61 8.36 29.63
N GLY A 19 -1.46 8.78 28.38
CA GLY A 19 -2.30 8.33 27.26
C GLY A 19 -2.22 6.82 27.04
N PHE A 20 -1.01 6.26 26.97
CA PHE A 20 -0.82 4.80 26.87
C PHE A 20 -1.40 4.05 28.07
N ALA A 21 -1.15 4.51 29.31
CA ALA A 21 -1.71 3.88 30.51
C ALA A 21 -3.25 3.89 30.51
N TYR A 22 -3.87 4.99 30.08
CA TYR A 22 -5.32 5.10 29.98
C TYR A 22 -5.90 4.22 28.86
N PHE A 23 -5.22 4.14 27.71
CA PHE A 23 -5.58 3.23 26.61
C PHE A 23 -5.57 1.76 27.08
N SER A 24 -4.49 1.31 27.73
CA SER A 24 -4.41 -0.03 28.32
C SER A 24 -5.55 -0.31 29.32
N LEU A 25 -5.89 0.66 30.19
CA LEU A 25 -6.97 0.50 31.16
C LEU A 25 -8.37 0.43 30.49
N SER A 26 -8.57 1.18 29.42
CA SER A 26 -9.82 1.21 28.66
C SER A 26 -10.05 -0.10 27.88
N VAL A 27 -9.00 -0.63 27.26
CA VAL A 27 -9.02 -1.95 26.60
C VAL A 27 -9.32 -3.06 27.62
N LEU A 28 -8.66 -3.07 28.80
CA LEU A 28 -9.02 -4.02 29.87
C LEU A 28 -10.49 -3.87 30.30
N ARG A 29 -10.99 -2.64 30.49
CA ARG A 29 -12.39 -2.41 30.89
C ARG A 29 -13.39 -2.94 29.86
N ASN A 30 -13.16 -2.77 28.57
CA ASN A 30 -14.04 -3.33 27.54
C ASN A 30 -14.00 -4.86 27.47
N VAL A 31 -12.89 -5.50 27.82
CA VAL A 31 -12.81 -6.97 27.93
C VAL A 31 -13.60 -7.48 29.14
N PHE A 32 -13.44 -6.86 30.31
CA PHE A 32 -14.09 -7.33 31.56
C PHE A 32 -15.56 -6.89 31.74
N SER A 33 -16.01 -5.79 31.12
CA SER A 33 -17.37 -5.26 31.33
C SER A 33 -18.46 -5.99 30.53
N ASN A 34 -18.08 -6.78 29.52
CA ASN A 34 -19.01 -7.48 28.63
C ASN A 34 -19.81 -8.63 29.28
N HIS A 35 -19.73 -8.82 30.60
CA HIS A 35 -20.36 -9.94 31.32
C HIS A 35 -21.55 -9.58 32.23
N LYS A 36 -21.99 -8.31 32.31
CA LYS A 36 -23.22 -7.93 33.05
C LYS A 36 -24.04 -6.86 32.32
N LYS A 37 -25.32 -7.17 32.04
CA LYS A 37 -26.37 -6.16 31.76
C LYS A 37 -26.95 -5.67 33.10
N THR A 38 -27.19 -4.37 33.26
CA THR A 38 -28.54 -3.72 33.31
C THR A 38 -28.47 -2.25 33.78
N SER A 39 -29.38 -1.43 33.22
CA SER A 39 -29.99 -0.22 33.82
C SER A 39 -29.25 1.14 33.90
N SER A 40 -30.02 2.18 33.53
CA SER A 40 -30.10 3.56 34.07
C SER A 40 -28.94 4.57 34.04
N THR A 41 -29.07 5.51 33.08
CA THR A 41 -29.28 6.98 33.26
C THR A 41 -28.19 7.93 33.81
N ASP A 42 -28.15 9.12 33.17
CA ASP A 42 -27.71 10.46 33.61
C ASP A 42 -26.31 11.01 33.23
N LYS A 43 -26.11 12.32 33.45
CA LYS A 43 -25.41 13.25 32.52
C LYS A 43 -24.00 13.76 32.92
N ASN A 44 -23.37 14.41 31.93
CA ASN A 44 -22.49 15.61 32.00
C ASN A 44 -20.93 15.50 32.12
N ASN A 45 -20.28 16.12 31.11
CA ASN A 45 -19.13 17.04 31.19
C ASN A 45 -17.75 16.58 31.75
N ARG A 46 -16.77 16.34 30.85
CA ARG A 46 -15.72 17.34 30.46
C ARG A 46 -14.61 16.84 29.50
N LYS A 47 -14.44 17.60 28.40
CA LYS A 47 -13.18 18.07 27.78
C LYS A 47 -12.01 17.12 27.43
N ALA A 48 -11.86 16.96 26.10
CA ALA A 48 -10.69 17.37 25.30
C ALA A 48 -9.46 16.44 25.13
N SER A 49 -8.79 16.65 23.98
CA SER A 49 -7.46 16.18 23.59
C SER A 49 -7.29 14.68 23.27
N GLN A 50 -7.81 14.25 22.11
CA GLN A 50 -7.24 13.12 21.36
C GLN A 50 -6.95 13.54 19.91
N SER A 51 -5.70 13.30 19.49
CA SER A 51 -5.20 13.60 18.15
C SER A 51 -5.09 12.32 17.31
N VAL A 52 -5.67 12.34 16.11
CA VAL A 52 -5.42 11.45 14.96
C VAL A 52 -4.69 10.14 15.30
N GLN A 53 -5.45 9.12 15.71
CA GLN A 53 -5.03 7.71 15.65
C GLN A 53 -5.88 7.00 14.58
N THR A 54 -5.24 6.13 13.80
CA THR A 54 -5.90 5.34 12.74
C THR A 54 -6.33 3.97 13.25
N GLU A 55 -7.28 3.95 14.19
CA GLU A 55 -7.98 2.71 14.58
C GLU A 55 -8.96 2.28 13.48
N VAL A 56 -8.45 1.57 12.47
CA VAL A 56 -9.23 0.63 11.65
C VAL A 56 -8.43 -0.66 11.47
N THR A 57 -8.14 -1.35 12.57
CA THR A 57 -8.06 -2.81 12.53
C THR A 57 -9.47 -3.31 12.21
N VAL A 58 -9.66 -3.89 11.02
CA VAL A 58 -10.98 -4.39 10.60
C VAL A 58 -11.42 -5.46 11.60
N PRO A 59 -12.56 -5.30 12.32
CA PRO A 59 -12.96 -6.26 13.34
C PRO A 59 -13.42 -7.56 12.65
N VAL A 60 -12.58 -8.59 12.69
CA VAL A 60 -12.87 -9.91 12.10
C VAL A 60 -13.89 -10.66 12.95
N LYS A 61 -15.17 -10.27 12.81
CA LYS A 61 -16.33 -11.05 13.22
C LYS A 61 -17.33 -11.11 12.07
N GLU A 62 -17.78 -12.33 11.79
CA GLU A 62 -18.90 -12.65 10.91
C GLU A 62 -18.75 -12.19 9.43
N ASP A 63 -17.77 -12.79 8.74
CA ASP A 63 -18.17 -13.90 7.85
C ASP A 63 -17.04 -14.91 7.61
N ARG A 64 -17.26 -16.19 7.96
CA ARG A 64 -16.33 -17.32 7.70
C ARG A 64 -16.69 -18.08 6.41
N ARG A 65 -17.14 -17.36 5.37
CA ARG A 65 -17.63 -17.93 4.10
C ARG A 65 -16.77 -17.65 2.86
N TRP A 66 -15.68 -16.88 2.98
CA TRP A 66 -14.85 -16.44 1.85
C TRP A 66 -14.19 -17.55 1.00
N CYS A 67 -14.23 -18.82 1.44
CA CYS A 67 -13.83 -19.99 0.64
C CYS A 67 -14.92 -20.50 -0.33
N LYS A 68 -16.05 -19.80 -0.49
CA LYS A 68 -17.05 -20.08 -1.55
C LYS A 68 -17.51 -18.78 -2.22
N LEU A 69 -16.76 -18.36 -3.24
CA LEU A 69 -17.13 -17.23 -4.10
C LEU A 69 -18.37 -17.59 -4.95
N SER A 70 -19.49 -16.88 -4.75
CA SER A 70 -20.60 -16.89 -5.72
C SER A 70 -20.19 -16.10 -6.98
N PRO A 71 -20.52 -16.57 -8.19
CA PRO A 71 -20.35 -15.78 -9.43
C PRO A 71 -21.10 -14.43 -9.43
N GLU A 72 -22.10 -14.25 -8.56
CA GLU A 72 -23.00 -13.10 -8.55
C GLU A 72 -22.36 -11.82 -7.96
N MET A 73 -21.21 -11.92 -7.28
CA MET A 73 -20.48 -10.73 -6.78
C MET A 73 -19.82 -9.89 -7.89
N TRP A 74 -19.80 -10.36 -9.13
CA TRP A 74 -19.20 -9.64 -10.24
C TRP A 74 -20.24 -8.81 -10.99
N GLY A 75 -20.27 -7.50 -10.68
CA GLY A 75 -20.89 -6.50 -11.55
C GLY A 75 -20.30 -6.52 -12.98
N PRO A 76 -20.86 -5.75 -13.94
CA PRO A 76 -20.96 -6.08 -15.38
C PRO A 76 -19.68 -6.19 -16.23
N TRP A 77 -18.51 -6.35 -15.61
CA TRP A 77 -17.20 -6.45 -16.24
C TRP A 77 -16.62 -7.88 -16.27
N ALA A 78 -17.18 -8.83 -15.51
CA ALA A 78 -16.78 -10.24 -15.58
C ALA A 78 -17.64 -11.05 -16.56
N LYS A 79 -17.37 -10.92 -17.85
CA LYS A 79 -17.75 -11.97 -18.82
C LYS A 79 -16.78 -13.13 -18.67
N THR A 80 -17.27 -14.35 -18.43
CA THR A 80 -16.38 -15.52 -18.38
C THR A 80 -15.74 -15.74 -19.75
N ILE A 81 -14.66 -16.53 -19.82
CA ILE A 81 -14.05 -16.90 -21.11
C ILE A 81 -15.10 -17.58 -22.03
N GLN A 82 -16.01 -18.37 -21.47
CA GLN A 82 -17.10 -19.00 -22.23
C GLN A 82 -18.11 -17.98 -22.77
N ASP A 83 -18.47 -16.95 -22.00
CA ASP A 83 -19.38 -15.89 -22.47
C ASP A 83 -18.72 -15.01 -23.53
N ARG A 84 -17.42 -14.77 -23.40
CA ARG A 84 -16.62 -14.05 -24.41
C ARG A 84 -16.50 -14.85 -25.71
N ILE A 85 -16.36 -16.17 -25.63
CA ILE A 85 -16.43 -17.09 -26.78
C ILE A 85 -17.84 -17.10 -27.40
N LYS A 86 -18.91 -17.18 -26.59
CA LYS A 86 -20.30 -17.06 -27.09
C LYS A 86 -20.55 -15.73 -27.81
N GLU A 87 -20.08 -14.62 -27.25
CA GLU A 87 -20.20 -13.29 -27.85
C GLU A 87 -19.42 -13.20 -29.18
N LEU A 88 -18.20 -13.74 -29.24
CA LEU A 88 -17.41 -13.79 -30.48
C LEU A 88 -18.08 -14.67 -31.54
N ASN A 89 -18.63 -15.83 -31.16
CA ASN A 89 -19.35 -16.72 -32.07
C ASN A 89 -20.66 -16.08 -32.57
N LEU A 90 -21.40 -15.36 -31.72
CA LEU A 90 -22.58 -14.59 -32.11
C LEU A 90 -22.21 -13.42 -33.05
N LYS A 91 -21.10 -12.72 -32.79
CA LYS A 91 -20.59 -11.68 -33.69
C LYS A 91 -20.12 -12.25 -35.03
N ALA A 92 -19.47 -13.41 -35.04
CA ALA A 92 -19.08 -14.10 -36.27
C ALA A 92 -20.31 -14.52 -37.10
N ALA A 93 -21.33 -15.10 -36.46
CA ALA A 93 -22.60 -15.45 -37.11
C ALA A 93 -23.33 -14.23 -37.66
N ALA A 94 -23.38 -13.12 -36.91
CA ALA A 94 -23.97 -11.86 -37.35
C ALA A 94 -23.18 -11.14 -38.45
N SER A 95 -21.88 -11.45 -38.62
CA SER A 95 -21.00 -10.84 -39.62
C SER A 95 -21.08 -11.48 -41.00
N GLY A 96 -21.89 -12.54 -41.19
CA GLY A 96 -22.34 -13.00 -42.51
C GLY A 96 -21.29 -13.62 -43.44
N VAL A 97 -20.06 -13.89 -42.98
CA VAL A 97 -19.00 -14.50 -43.81
C VAL A 97 -19.21 -16.01 -43.98
N VAL A 98 -20.04 -16.38 -44.96
CA VAL A 98 -20.17 -17.76 -45.43
C VAL A 98 -18.97 -18.11 -46.29
N LEU A 99 -18.01 -18.88 -45.75
CA LEU A 99 -17.02 -19.60 -46.55
C LEU A 99 -17.26 -21.11 -46.43
N ARG A 100 -17.54 -21.73 -47.59
CA ARG A 100 -17.78 -23.17 -47.72
C ARG A 100 -16.52 -23.98 -47.43
N GLN A 101 -16.72 -25.22 -47.00
CA GLN A 101 -15.71 -26.28 -47.14
C GLN A 101 -15.29 -26.44 -48.62
N GLY A 102 -13.98 -26.55 -48.90
CA GLY A 102 -13.55 -26.81 -50.29
C GLY A 102 -12.04 -26.77 -50.55
N ARG A 103 -11.40 -27.95 -50.47
CA ARG A 103 -10.13 -28.36 -51.12
C ARG A 103 -8.84 -27.53 -50.93
N VAL A 104 -7.80 -28.26 -50.51
CA VAL A 104 -6.38 -27.94 -50.75
C VAL A 104 -6.11 -27.97 -52.27
N PRO A 105 -5.28 -27.05 -52.79
CA PRO A 105 -4.08 -27.52 -53.50
C PRO A 105 -2.82 -26.71 -53.16
N SER A 106 -1.71 -27.42 -52.94
CA SER A 106 -0.37 -26.84 -52.79
C SER A 106 0.39 -26.90 -54.12
N ILE A 107 0.78 -25.76 -54.68
CA ILE A 107 1.65 -25.66 -55.87
C ILE A 107 2.79 -24.66 -55.60
N THR A 108 3.90 -24.84 -56.33
CA THR A 108 5.25 -24.33 -56.05
C THR A 108 5.52 -22.86 -56.41
N ALA A 109 6.58 -22.33 -55.82
CA ALA A 109 7.14 -21.00 -56.09
C ALA A 109 7.74 -20.83 -57.49
N ASN A 110 7.92 -19.56 -57.93
CA ASN A 110 9.19 -19.09 -58.50
C ASN A 110 9.25 -17.56 -58.73
N VAL A 111 10.43 -16.96 -58.48
CA VAL A 111 11.00 -15.72 -59.12
C VAL A 111 10.21 -14.39 -58.87
N SER A 112 10.76 -13.17 -58.74
CA SER A 112 12.10 -12.52 -58.86
C SER A 112 12.17 -11.35 -57.85
N SER A 113 13.17 -11.24 -56.95
CA SER A 113 14.48 -10.56 -57.10
C SER A 113 14.49 -9.02 -57.32
N LEU A 114 14.80 -8.26 -56.27
CA LEU A 114 15.38 -6.89 -56.24
C LEU A 114 15.67 -6.55 -54.74
N SER A 115 16.81 -6.85 -54.12
CA SER A 115 18.19 -6.35 -54.31
C SER A 115 18.50 -5.00 -53.64
N SER A 116 19.11 -5.04 -52.44
CA SER A 116 19.97 -3.97 -51.92
C SER A 116 20.96 -4.52 -50.87
N HIS A 117 22.24 -4.61 -51.26
CA HIS A 117 23.33 -4.85 -50.31
C HIS A 117 23.71 -3.53 -49.62
N ASN A 118 24.04 -3.55 -48.33
CA ASN A 118 25.46 -3.47 -47.92
C ASN A 118 25.69 -3.68 -46.41
N THR A 119 26.90 -4.15 -46.12
CA THR A 119 27.53 -4.48 -44.82
C THR A 119 28.41 -3.28 -44.35
N PRO A 120 29.19 -3.31 -43.22
CA PRO A 120 29.59 -4.45 -42.41
C PRO A 120 29.62 -4.31 -40.88
N ARG A 121 29.89 -5.46 -40.22
CA ARG A 121 30.40 -5.54 -38.84
C ARG A 121 31.87 -5.11 -38.80
N HIS A 122 32.34 -4.56 -37.68
CA HIS A 122 33.72 -4.77 -37.24
C HIS A 122 33.84 -4.88 -35.71
N SER A 123 34.74 -5.76 -35.28
CA SER A 123 35.30 -5.84 -33.94
C SER A 123 36.80 -6.05 -34.07
N PRO A 124 37.62 -5.61 -33.10
CA PRO A 124 38.95 -6.18 -32.89
C PRO A 124 39.09 -6.84 -31.50
N ARG A 125 40.03 -7.79 -31.37
CA ARG A 125 40.22 -8.63 -30.17
C ARG A 125 41.70 -8.97 -29.97
N THR A 126 42.38 -8.25 -29.07
CA THR A 126 43.78 -8.46 -28.63
C THR A 126 44.01 -7.65 -27.33
N ARG A 127 44.89 -7.99 -26.37
CA ARG A 127 45.72 -9.17 -26.06
C ARG A 127 46.16 -9.04 -24.58
N SER A 128 46.35 -10.15 -23.86
CA SER A 128 47.12 -10.18 -22.59
C SER A 128 48.64 -10.23 -22.87
N PRO A 129 49.56 -9.99 -21.91
CA PRO A 129 50.01 -11.08 -21.02
C PRO A 129 50.61 -10.69 -19.62
N THR A 130 51.00 -11.72 -18.84
CA THR A 130 51.93 -11.72 -17.67
C THR A 130 51.53 -10.93 -16.40
N ARG A 131 51.43 -11.48 -15.16
CA ARG A 131 51.92 -12.68 -14.43
C ARG A 131 53.22 -12.50 -13.63
N LEU A 132 53.06 -12.25 -12.33
CA LEU A 132 53.97 -12.57 -11.21
C LEU A 132 53.11 -12.94 -9.97
N ALA A 133 53.71 -13.19 -8.79
CA ALA A 133 54.19 -14.51 -8.36
C ALA A 133 54.40 -14.53 -6.82
N ASN A 134 54.54 -15.74 -6.24
CA ASN A 134 55.02 -16.02 -4.88
C ASN A 134 54.18 -15.55 -3.66
N GLN A 135 54.24 -16.20 -2.48
CA GLN A 135 54.36 -17.65 -2.15
C GLN A 135 54.12 -17.90 -0.63
N ASN A 136 53.84 -19.16 -0.27
CA ASN A 136 53.92 -19.78 1.08
C ASN A 136 52.80 -19.39 2.10
N ASN A 137 52.18 -20.27 2.90
CA ASN A 137 52.61 -21.45 3.71
C ASN A 137 53.39 -21.02 4.99
N LEU A 138 53.12 -21.51 6.21
CA LEU A 138 52.23 -22.55 6.81
C LEU A 138 52.05 -22.22 8.34
N SER A 139 51.42 -22.93 9.31
CA SER A 139 50.75 -24.25 9.48
C SER A 139 49.99 -24.31 10.84
N GLN A 140 49.04 -25.27 10.99
CA GLN A 140 48.49 -25.84 12.26
C GLN A 140 47.57 -24.93 13.14
N SER A 141 46.32 -25.32 13.43
CA SER A 141 45.79 -26.31 14.42
C SER A 141 45.63 -25.66 15.82
N VAL A 142 44.49 -25.74 16.53
CA VAL A 142 43.56 -26.87 16.76
C VAL A 142 42.07 -26.47 16.78
N ASP A 143 41.20 -27.48 16.85
CA ASP A 143 39.73 -27.50 17.07
C ASP A 143 39.21 -26.57 18.21
N ASN A 144 37.91 -26.23 18.36
CA ASN A 144 36.67 -26.88 17.88
C ASN A 144 35.45 -25.91 17.90
N LEU A 145 34.28 -26.33 17.38
CA LEU A 145 32.92 -25.81 17.65
C LEU A 145 32.60 -24.30 17.44
N SER A 146 32.13 -23.91 16.24
CA SER A 146 30.96 -23.01 15.99
C SER A 146 30.83 -22.55 14.53
N LYS A 147 30.06 -23.29 13.72
CA LYS A 147 29.68 -22.98 12.31
C LYS A 147 28.38 -23.72 11.96
N ASP A 148 27.43 -23.21 11.18
CA ASP A 148 27.33 -21.93 10.46
C ASP A 148 25.94 -21.30 10.62
N VAL A 149 25.87 -20.00 10.98
CA VAL A 149 24.76 -19.10 10.63
C VAL A 149 25.36 -17.72 10.31
N ASN A 150 25.53 -17.42 9.02
CA ASN A 150 26.06 -16.13 8.58
C ASN A 150 24.97 -15.06 8.62
N TYR A 151 24.79 -14.43 9.79
CA TYR A 151 24.01 -13.19 9.90
C TYR A 151 24.68 -12.07 9.09
N LEU A 152 23.93 -11.44 8.21
CA LEU A 152 24.34 -10.17 7.60
C LEU A 152 24.38 -9.08 8.68
N PRO A 153 25.40 -8.19 8.67
CA PRO A 153 25.49 -7.10 9.64
C PRO A 153 24.39 -6.05 9.39
N ASN A 154 23.86 -5.49 10.48
CA ASN A 154 22.83 -4.45 10.43
C ASN A 154 23.22 -3.25 9.53
N GLY A 155 22.35 -2.88 8.60
CA GLY A 155 22.39 -1.56 7.93
C GLY A 155 22.61 -1.55 6.41
N SER A 156 22.79 -2.70 5.75
CA SER A 156 22.91 -2.74 4.28
C SER A 156 21.58 -2.42 3.58
N VAL A 157 21.59 -1.45 2.66
CA VAL A 157 20.47 -1.14 1.77
C VAL A 157 20.15 -2.35 0.89
N VAL A 158 18.87 -2.68 0.74
CA VAL A 158 18.43 -3.85 -0.04
C VAL A 158 18.44 -3.55 -1.53
N ASP A 159 19.54 -3.88 -2.21
CA ASP A 159 19.56 -4.01 -3.67
C ASP A 159 18.75 -5.24 -4.09
N GLY A 160 17.58 -5.00 -4.70
CA GLY A 160 16.52 -6.00 -4.93
C GLY A 160 16.80 -7.12 -5.91
N ASN A 161 18.05 -7.32 -6.34
CA ASN A 161 18.48 -8.37 -7.27
C ASN A 161 19.23 -9.53 -6.59
N SER A 162 19.60 -9.39 -5.31
CA SER A 162 20.43 -10.38 -4.59
C SER A 162 19.57 -11.31 -3.72
N ILE A 163 18.95 -12.32 -4.34
CA ILE A 163 18.33 -13.43 -3.60
C ILE A 163 19.45 -14.24 -2.91
N PRO A 164 19.41 -14.47 -1.59
CA PRO A 164 20.41 -15.28 -0.92
C PRO A 164 20.37 -16.71 -1.44
N THR A 165 21.51 -17.26 -1.86
CA THR A 165 21.61 -18.63 -2.39
C THR A 165 21.55 -19.64 -1.25
N ILE A 166 20.35 -19.89 -0.75
CA ILE A 166 20.07 -20.89 0.27
C ILE A 166 19.86 -22.24 -0.41
N ILE A 167 20.45 -23.31 0.16
CA ILE A 167 20.29 -24.68 -0.33
C ILE A 167 18.80 -25.07 -0.16
N PRO A 168 18.13 -25.63 -1.17
CA PRO A 168 16.73 -26.05 -1.04
C PRO A 168 16.59 -27.11 0.07
N PRO A 169 15.57 -27.01 0.95
CA PRO A 169 15.41 -27.93 2.07
C PRO A 169 15.19 -29.36 1.57
N ASN A 170 15.73 -30.35 2.31
CA ASN A 170 15.50 -31.75 1.98
C ASN A 170 14.04 -32.16 2.27
N GLU A 171 13.58 -33.29 1.72
CA GLU A 171 12.18 -33.73 1.84
C GLU A 171 11.69 -33.85 3.30
N THR A 172 12.58 -34.18 4.24
CA THR A 172 12.25 -34.30 5.68
C THR A 172 12.14 -32.94 6.35
N GLU A 173 13.03 -31.99 6.01
CA GLU A 173 12.89 -30.59 6.42
C GLU A 173 11.61 -29.98 5.85
N MET A 174 11.32 -30.22 4.58
CA MET A 174 10.14 -29.71 3.89
C MET A 174 8.83 -30.25 4.52
N ALA A 175 8.79 -31.53 4.90
CA ALA A 175 7.68 -32.11 5.63
C ALA A 175 7.49 -31.47 7.02
N ASN A 176 8.58 -31.19 7.74
CA ASN A 176 8.53 -30.48 9.01
C ASN A 176 8.08 -29.02 8.86
N TYR A 177 8.51 -28.33 7.79
CA TYR A 177 8.07 -26.96 7.49
C TYR A 177 6.58 -26.90 7.15
N LYS A 178 6.07 -27.82 6.31
CA LYS A 178 4.62 -27.92 6.03
C LYS A 178 3.82 -28.21 7.31
N LYS A 179 4.32 -29.07 8.21
CA LYS A 179 3.70 -29.34 9.53
C LYS A 179 3.67 -28.11 10.46
N ILE A 180 4.70 -27.26 10.45
CA ILE A 180 4.70 -25.99 11.20
C ILE A 180 3.66 -25.03 10.62
N LEU A 181 3.61 -24.90 9.29
CA LEU A 181 2.60 -24.10 8.60
C LEU A 181 1.17 -24.56 8.94
N ASP A 182 0.92 -25.88 8.91
CA ASP A 182 -0.37 -26.47 9.31
C ASP A 182 -0.73 -26.21 10.78
N THR A 183 0.28 -26.15 11.66
CA THR A 183 0.08 -25.86 13.08
C THR A 183 -0.32 -24.40 13.33
N LEU A 184 0.24 -23.46 12.54
CA LEU A 184 -0.07 -22.02 12.61
C LEU A 184 -1.38 -21.66 11.90
N PHE A 185 -1.73 -22.37 10.83
CA PHE A 185 -2.88 -22.06 9.98
C PHE A 185 -4.22 -22.13 10.75
N GLY A 186 -4.92 -20.99 10.81
CA GLY A 186 -6.20 -20.88 11.51
C GLY A 186 -6.13 -20.73 13.03
N GLN A 187 -4.92 -20.59 13.62
CA GLN A 187 -4.79 -20.13 15.01
C GLN A 187 -5.41 -18.72 15.15
N LYS A 188 -6.13 -18.48 16.26
CA LYS A 188 -6.80 -17.19 16.48
C LYS A 188 -5.84 -16.07 16.90
N ASN A 189 -4.83 -16.42 17.71
CA ASN A 189 -3.80 -15.52 18.23
C ASN A 189 -2.43 -16.25 18.15
N PRO A 190 -1.82 -16.41 16.97
CA PRO A 190 -0.51 -17.04 16.85
C PRO A 190 0.55 -16.16 17.54
N ASN A 191 1.22 -16.72 18.55
CA ASN A 191 2.39 -16.11 19.18
C ASN A 191 3.64 -16.62 18.45
N LEU A 192 4.08 -15.89 17.43
CA LEU A 192 5.05 -16.39 16.46
C LEU A 192 6.48 -16.38 17.02
N SER A 193 7.15 -17.52 17.05
CA SER A 193 8.58 -17.59 17.40
C SER A 193 9.49 -17.21 16.22
N GLN A 194 10.74 -16.83 16.51
CA GLN A 194 11.74 -16.56 15.47
C GLN A 194 11.98 -17.77 14.56
N GLN A 195 11.92 -18.99 15.10
CA GLN A 195 12.08 -20.22 14.31
C GLN A 195 10.92 -20.41 13.32
N GLU A 196 9.68 -20.22 13.78
CA GLU A 196 8.50 -20.29 12.92
C GLU A 196 8.50 -19.20 11.84
N ALA A 197 8.89 -17.97 12.20
CA ALA A 197 9.03 -16.88 11.23
C ALA A 197 10.10 -17.15 10.16
N SER A 198 11.21 -17.79 10.53
CA SER A 198 12.25 -18.24 9.58
C SER A 198 11.76 -19.39 8.69
N VAL A 199 10.96 -20.32 9.23
CA VAL A 199 10.31 -21.37 8.44
C VAL A 199 9.31 -20.78 7.44
N LEU A 200 8.50 -19.79 7.85
CA LEU A 200 7.64 -19.05 6.92
C LEU A 200 8.45 -18.34 5.83
N GLY A 201 9.60 -17.74 6.17
CA GLY A 201 10.51 -17.14 5.19
C GLY A 201 11.07 -18.13 4.17
N MET A 202 11.48 -19.32 4.62
CA MET A 202 11.93 -20.42 3.76
C MET A 202 10.82 -20.93 2.83
N LEU A 203 9.59 -21.05 3.35
CA LEU A 203 8.41 -21.48 2.58
C LEU A 203 8.03 -20.50 1.46
N LEU A 204 8.38 -19.21 1.58
CA LEU A 204 8.20 -18.21 0.51
C LEU A 204 9.17 -18.37 -0.68
N MET A 205 10.14 -19.29 -0.61
CA MET A 205 11.04 -19.61 -1.72
C MET A 205 10.55 -20.79 -2.59
N CYS A 206 9.41 -21.41 -2.24
CA CYS A 206 8.90 -22.59 -2.94
C CYS A 206 8.13 -22.23 -4.22
N ASP A 207 8.40 -22.96 -5.30
CA ASP A 207 7.68 -22.88 -6.58
C ASP A 207 6.37 -23.72 -6.53
N ASP A 208 5.49 -23.38 -5.58
CA ASP A 208 4.24 -24.08 -5.23
C ASP A 208 3.19 -23.01 -4.86
N ASP A 209 2.39 -22.54 -5.83
CA ASP A 209 1.46 -21.42 -5.65
C ASP A 209 0.43 -21.66 -4.52
N GLU A 210 -0.03 -22.91 -4.29
CA GLU A 210 -0.95 -23.23 -3.19
C GLU A 210 -0.26 -23.07 -1.84
N LEU A 211 0.97 -23.60 -1.71
CA LEU A 211 1.79 -23.43 -0.52
C LEU A 211 2.16 -21.96 -0.28
N LEU A 212 2.48 -21.20 -1.33
CA LEU A 212 2.74 -19.76 -1.24
C LEU A 212 1.50 -19.01 -0.73
N VAL A 213 0.32 -19.20 -1.34
CA VAL A 213 -0.94 -18.57 -0.87
C VAL A 213 -1.23 -18.92 0.59
N LYS A 214 -1.03 -20.18 0.99
CA LYS A 214 -1.24 -20.63 2.38
C LYS A 214 -0.23 -20.00 3.35
N THR A 215 1.05 -19.94 2.98
CA THR A 215 2.13 -19.32 3.77
C THR A 215 1.90 -17.83 3.94
N LEU A 216 1.57 -17.13 2.85
CA LEU A 216 1.24 -15.71 2.84
C LEU A 216 -0.01 -15.39 3.67
N SER A 217 -1.01 -16.28 3.67
CA SER A 217 -2.18 -16.16 4.54
C SER A 217 -1.82 -16.24 6.03
N VAL A 218 -0.95 -17.20 6.42
CA VAL A 218 -0.45 -17.29 7.81
C VAL A 218 0.37 -16.06 8.18
N ILE A 219 1.23 -15.56 7.29
CA ILE A 219 1.99 -14.31 7.53
C ILE A 219 1.02 -13.13 7.71
N ALA A 220 -0.04 -13.02 6.89
CA ALA A 220 -1.04 -11.96 7.01
C ALA A 220 -1.81 -12.02 8.34
N ASP A 221 -2.24 -13.21 8.78
CA ASP A 221 -2.92 -13.41 10.05
C ASP A 221 -1.99 -13.14 11.25
N CYS A 222 -0.73 -13.58 11.18
CA CYS A 222 0.28 -13.27 12.20
C CYS A 222 0.55 -11.77 12.29
N ALA A 223 0.64 -11.07 11.15
CA ALA A 223 0.92 -9.64 11.05
C ALA A 223 -0.22 -8.73 11.55
N VAL A 224 -1.38 -9.27 11.94
CA VAL A 224 -2.41 -8.51 12.69
C VAL A 224 -1.90 -8.12 14.08
N PHE A 225 -0.92 -8.85 14.62
CA PHE A 225 -0.37 -8.63 15.96
C PHE A 225 1.01 -7.97 15.88
N THR A 226 1.13 -6.73 16.38
CA THR A 226 2.36 -5.92 16.30
C THR A 226 3.65 -6.62 16.79
N PRO A 227 3.64 -7.46 17.85
CA PRO A 227 4.84 -8.21 18.25
C PRO A 227 5.38 -9.14 17.14
N ASN A 228 4.49 -9.80 16.40
CA ASN A 228 4.86 -10.71 15.30
C ASN A 228 5.45 -9.94 14.12
N ILE A 229 5.03 -8.69 13.87
CA ILE A 229 5.52 -7.87 12.74
C ILE A 229 7.05 -7.73 12.79
N ASN A 230 7.61 -7.44 13.98
CA ASN A 230 9.06 -7.32 14.15
C ASN A 230 9.79 -8.64 13.85
N ILE A 231 9.25 -9.76 14.34
CA ILE A 231 9.81 -11.11 14.14
C ILE A 231 9.79 -11.50 12.65
N ILE A 232 8.73 -11.13 11.92
CA ILE A 232 8.60 -11.33 10.45
C ILE A 232 9.54 -10.39 9.65
N CYS A 233 9.83 -9.19 10.15
CA CYS A 233 10.86 -8.33 9.56
C CYS A 233 12.25 -8.97 9.67
N ASP A 234 12.53 -9.57 10.82
CA ASP A 234 13.85 -10.09 11.19
C ASP A 234 14.10 -11.51 10.64
N SER A 235 13.08 -12.18 10.09
CA SER A 235 13.19 -13.52 9.48
C SER A 235 13.38 -13.52 7.95
N GLY A 236 13.61 -12.37 7.34
CA GLY A 236 13.88 -12.24 5.90
C GLY A 236 12.64 -12.25 4.99
N CYS A 237 11.44 -12.50 5.53
CA CYS A 237 10.17 -12.54 4.78
C CYS A 237 9.94 -11.32 3.89
N LEU A 238 10.38 -10.12 4.31
CA LEU A 238 10.23 -8.89 3.52
C LEU A 238 10.94 -8.97 2.15
N VAL A 239 12.09 -9.64 2.05
CA VAL A 239 12.82 -9.76 0.77
C VAL A 239 12.02 -10.63 -0.21
N MET A 240 11.43 -11.73 0.27
CA MET A 240 10.60 -12.63 -0.55
C MET A 240 9.26 -11.98 -0.91
N LEU A 241 8.62 -11.26 0.01
CA LEU A 241 7.41 -10.48 -0.27
C LEU A 241 7.65 -9.40 -1.34
N LEU A 242 8.82 -8.74 -1.34
CA LEU A 242 9.21 -7.79 -2.38
C LEU A 242 9.48 -8.49 -3.72
N HIS A 243 10.09 -9.68 -3.70
CA HIS A 243 10.29 -10.49 -4.90
C HIS A 243 8.95 -10.87 -5.55
N LEU A 244 8.03 -11.45 -4.77
CA LEU A 244 6.69 -11.90 -5.22
C LEU A 244 5.78 -10.75 -5.74
N LEU A 245 6.03 -9.49 -5.37
CA LEU A 245 5.36 -8.35 -6.00
C LEU A 245 5.93 -8.01 -7.39
N ASN A 246 7.21 -8.25 -7.63
CA ASN A 246 7.92 -7.84 -8.85
C ASN A 246 7.98 -8.95 -9.91
N THR A 247 7.81 -10.21 -9.53
CA THR A 247 7.67 -11.36 -10.44
C THR A 247 6.28 -11.44 -11.09
N ASN A 248 6.18 -12.26 -12.13
CA ASN A 248 4.92 -12.66 -12.77
C ASN A 248 4.29 -13.88 -12.04
N SER A 249 4.24 -13.85 -10.70
CA SER A 249 3.61 -14.90 -9.89
C SER A 249 2.07 -14.91 -10.07
N ASP A 250 1.40 -16.01 -9.72
CA ASP A 250 -0.05 -16.14 -9.87
C ASP A 250 -0.81 -15.00 -9.17
N PRO A 251 -1.90 -14.44 -9.76
CA PRO A 251 -2.66 -13.36 -9.14
C PRO A 251 -3.15 -13.65 -7.71
N SER A 252 -3.35 -14.91 -7.34
CA SER A 252 -3.71 -15.35 -5.98
C SER A 252 -2.53 -15.17 -5.01
N VAL A 253 -1.32 -15.60 -5.42
CA VAL A 253 -0.08 -15.37 -4.67
C VAL A 253 0.18 -13.88 -4.50
N VAL A 254 0.09 -13.09 -5.59
CA VAL A 254 0.30 -11.65 -5.49
C VAL A 254 -0.77 -10.98 -4.62
N ALA A 255 -2.04 -11.42 -4.65
CA ALA A 255 -3.08 -10.89 -3.78
C ALA A 255 -2.83 -11.21 -2.30
N ALA A 256 -2.46 -12.46 -1.97
CA ALA A 256 -2.11 -12.86 -0.61
C ALA A 256 -0.86 -12.12 -0.08
N ALA A 257 0.15 -11.92 -0.94
CA ALA A 257 1.31 -11.11 -0.62
C ALA A 257 0.92 -9.65 -0.37
N THR A 258 0.10 -9.03 -1.22
CA THR A 258 -0.38 -7.65 -1.01
C THR A 258 -1.15 -7.51 0.31
N GLN A 259 -1.95 -8.51 0.72
CA GLN A 259 -2.62 -8.52 2.03
C GLN A 259 -1.63 -8.61 3.20
N ALA A 260 -0.67 -9.54 3.14
CA ALA A 260 0.38 -9.66 4.17
C ALA A 260 1.19 -8.36 4.32
N ILE A 261 1.57 -7.75 3.20
CA ILE A 261 2.27 -6.46 3.11
C ILE A 261 1.43 -5.32 3.70
N GLY A 262 0.11 -5.31 3.47
CA GLY A 262 -0.82 -4.34 4.06
C GLY A 262 -0.87 -4.38 5.59
N ASN A 263 -0.90 -5.60 6.16
CA ASN A 263 -0.89 -5.80 7.61
C ASN A 263 0.49 -5.47 8.21
N LEU A 264 1.59 -5.99 7.63
CA LEU A 264 2.96 -5.72 8.10
C LEU A 264 3.28 -4.22 8.13
N ALA A 265 2.85 -3.46 7.12
CA ALA A 265 3.07 -2.02 7.04
C ALA A 265 2.42 -1.22 8.20
N THR A 266 1.57 -1.83 9.05
CA THR A 266 1.06 -1.16 10.26
C THR A 266 2.13 -0.95 11.34
N GLY A 267 3.21 -1.75 11.35
CA GLY A 267 4.29 -1.64 12.33
C GLY A 267 5.39 -0.64 11.92
N GLU A 268 5.84 0.18 12.86
CA GLU A 268 6.85 1.23 12.64
C GLU A 268 8.17 0.70 12.05
N ARG A 269 8.74 -0.37 12.63
CA ARG A 269 9.94 -1.07 12.11
C ARG A 269 9.75 -1.51 10.66
N ALA A 270 8.57 -2.04 10.33
CA ALA A 270 8.25 -2.47 8.98
C ALA A 270 8.16 -1.28 8.01
N GLN A 271 7.56 -0.15 8.41
CA GLN A 271 7.53 1.07 7.59
C GLN A 271 8.93 1.64 7.28
N GLU A 272 9.93 1.39 8.13
CA GLU A 272 11.32 1.75 7.84
C GLU A 272 11.93 0.87 6.73
N LEU A 273 11.74 -0.45 6.86
CA LEU A 273 12.32 -1.45 5.95
C LEU A 273 11.57 -1.57 4.61
N MET A 274 10.29 -1.23 4.60
CA MET A 274 9.39 -1.44 3.45
C MET A 274 9.33 -0.27 2.47
N LYS A 275 10.21 0.75 2.57
CA LYS A 275 10.31 1.80 1.54
C LYS A 275 10.43 1.25 0.09
N PRO A 276 11.19 0.17 -0.20
CA PRO A 276 11.27 -0.41 -1.55
C PRO A 276 9.95 -0.93 -2.12
N PHE A 277 8.91 -1.14 -1.31
CA PHE A 277 7.61 -1.67 -1.75
C PHE A 277 6.72 -0.59 -2.40
N ILE A 278 6.99 0.70 -2.19
CA ILE A 278 6.12 1.80 -2.65
C ILE A 278 5.94 1.76 -4.17
N ILE A 279 7.04 1.73 -4.93
CA ILE A 279 7.00 1.75 -6.39
C ILE A 279 6.38 0.46 -6.99
N PRO A 280 6.68 -0.76 -6.52
CA PRO A 280 5.93 -1.97 -6.87
C PRO A 280 4.42 -1.85 -6.61
N LEU A 281 4.01 -1.40 -5.41
CA LEU A 281 2.59 -1.25 -5.06
C LEU A 281 1.88 -0.19 -5.91
N MET A 282 2.54 0.94 -6.20
CA MET A 282 2.03 1.98 -7.11
C MET A 282 1.77 1.44 -8.52
N LYS A 283 2.67 0.61 -9.07
CA LYS A 283 2.47 -0.03 -10.38
C LYS A 283 1.21 -0.91 -10.40
N LYS A 284 0.93 -1.65 -9.31
CA LYS A 284 -0.26 -2.52 -9.20
C LYS A 284 -1.58 -1.73 -9.24
N LEU A 285 -1.60 -0.43 -8.87
CA LEU A 285 -2.83 0.38 -8.87
C LEU A 285 -3.55 0.45 -10.24
N LYS A 286 -2.82 0.21 -11.35
CA LYS A 286 -3.36 0.23 -12.72
C LYS A 286 -3.83 -1.14 -13.25
N THR A 287 -3.49 -2.23 -12.56
CA THR A 287 -3.62 -3.61 -13.08
C THR A 287 -4.32 -4.59 -12.12
N SER A 288 -4.51 -4.21 -10.86
CA SER A 288 -5.07 -5.08 -9.81
C SER A 288 -6.58 -5.31 -9.90
N SER A 289 -7.03 -6.44 -9.36
CA SER A 289 -8.44 -6.64 -8.98
C SER A 289 -8.86 -5.66 -7.87
N HIS A 290 -10.16 -5.39 -7.70
CA HIS A 290 -10.64 -4.44 -6.66
C HIS A 290 -10.17 -4.79 -5.24
N LEU A 291 -10.06 -6.08 -4.90
CA LEU A 291 -9.57 -6.53 -3.59
C LEU A 291 -8.08 -6.23 -3.43
N GLN A 292 -7.27 -6.63 -4.41
CA GLN A 292 -5.83 -6.38 -4.42
C GLN A 292 -5.50 -4.89 -4.47
N LEU A 293 -6.27 -4.09 -5.23
CA LEU A 293 -6.18 -2.62 -5.24
C LEU A 293 -6.43 -2.04 -3.84
N THR A 294 -7.43 -2.55 -3.12
CA THR A 294 -7.74 -2.09 -1.76
C THR A 294 -6.60 -2.41 -0.78
N TRP A 295 -6.02 -3.62 -0.85
CA TRP A 295 -4.85 -3.98 -0.04
C TRP A 295 -3.60 -3.18 -0.42
N SER A 296 -3.35 -2.93 -1.71
CA SER A 296 -2.25 -2.07 -2.18
C SER A 296 -2.36 -0.66 -1.60
N LEU A 297 -3.58 -0.09 -1.63
CA LEU A 297 -3.83 1.25 -1.09
C LEU A 297 -3.74 1.29 0.44
N LEU A 298 -4.13 0.23 1.16
CA LEU A 298 -3.92 0.12 2.62
C LEU A 298 -2.41 0.12 2.95
N ALA A 299 -1.63 -0.72 2.27
CA ALA A 299 -0.17 -0.77 2.42
C ALA A 299 0.45 0.61 2.14
N LEU A 300 0.08 1.26 1.04
CA LEU A 300 0.56 2.59 0.67
C LEU A 300 0.12 3.68 1.66
N ALA A 301 -1.10 3.61 2.22
CA ALA A 301 -1.57 4.56 3.24
C ALA A 301 -0.73 4.48 4.52
N ASN A 302 -0.40 3.26 4.94
CA ASN A 302 0.46 3.01 6.10
C ASN A 302 1.91 3.47 5.82
N LEU A 303 2.49 3.11 4.66
CA LEU A 303 3.84 3.55 4.26
C LEU A 303 3.95 5.07 4.04
N ALA A 304 2.85 5.74 3.70
CA ALA A 304 2.78 7.20 3.60
C ALA A 304 2.80 7.91 4.97
N HIS A 305 2.67 7.19 6.10
CA HIS A 305 2.77 7.83 7.42
C HIS A 305 4.16 8.43 7.66
N LYS A 306 5.22 7.82 7.11
CA LYS A 306 6.61 8.27 7.28
C LYS A 306 6.99 9.32 6.23
N GLU A 307 7.36 10.54 6.68
CA GLU A 307 7.65 11.67 5.79
C GLU A 307 8.77 11.40 4.77
N SER A 308 9.78 10.60 5.15
CA SER A 308 10.90 10.17 4.29
C SER A 308 10.49 9.33 3.07
N ASN A 309 9.23 8.90 3.01
CA ASN A 309 8.69 8.09 1.93
C ASN A 309 7.91 8.93 0.90
N HIS A 310 7.58 10.19 1.21
CA HIS A 310 6.62 10.99 0.44
C HIS A 310 7.07 11.33 -0.98
N THR A 311 8.38 11.46 -1.21
CA THR A 311 8.97 11.72 -2.53
C THR A 311 8.55 10.68 -3.57
N ASP A 312 8.45 9.42 -3.15
CA ASP A 312 8.21 8.25 -3.98
C ASP A 312 6.73 8.14 -4.42
N PHE A 313 5.87 9.00 -3.87
CA PHE A 313 4.45 9.13 -4.24
C PHE A 313 4.20 10.26 -5.25
N LEU A 314 5.13 11.20 -5.45
CA LEU A 314 4.86 12.46 -6.18
C LEU A 314 4.56 12.27 -7.67
N ASP A 315 5.14 11.25 -8.30
CA ASP A 315 4.86 10.88 -9.70
C ASP A 315 3.52 10.15 -9.89
N HIS A 316 2.87 9.73 -8.80
CA HIS A 316 1.63 8.95 -8.80
C HIS A 316 0.43 9.73 -8.23
N LEU A 317 0.57 11.04 -8.02
CA LEU A 317 -0.49 11.88 -7.43
C LEU A 317 -1.78 11.89 -8.29
N ASN A 318 -1.64 11.92 -9.61
CA ASN A 318 -2.80 11.97 -10.53
C ASN A 318 -3.58 10.65 -10.53
N GLU A 319 -2.91 9.50 -10.38
CA GLU A 319 -3.52 8.19 -10.16
C GLU A 319 -4.29 8.14 -8.84
N LEU A 320 -3.69 8.62 -7.73
CA LEU A 320 -4.35 8.68 -6.43
C LEU A 320 -5.60 9.56 -6.47
N ILE A 321 -5.53 10.71 -7.15
CA ILE A 321 -6.65 11.61 -7.39
C ILE A 321 -7.74 10.94 -8.25
N ALA A 322 -7.38 10.21 -9.30
CA ALA A 322 -8.34 9.46 -10.12
C ALA A 322 -9.05 8.35 -9.33
N LEU A 323 -8.40 7.76 -8.31
CA LEU A 323 -9.00 6.80 -7.40
C LEU A 323 -9.97 7.45 -6.38
N VAL A 324 -9.78 8.74 -6.04
CA VAL A 324 -10.78 9.54 -5.30
C VAL A 324 -11.96 9.91 -6.21
N GLU A 325 -11.70 10.22 -7.48
CA GLU A 325 -12.74 10.56 -8.46
C GLU A 325 -13.64 9.36 -8.82
N LYS A 326 -13.08 8.16 -8.99
CA LYS A 326 -13.76 7.01 -9.63
C LYS A 326 -13.79 5.72 -8.80
N GLY A 327 -13.14 5.69 -7.64
CA GLY A 327 -13.18 4.54 -6.74
C GLY A 327 -14.55 4.33 -6.11
N CYS A 328 -14.82 3.10 -5.65
CA CYS A 328 -15.88 2.88 -4.66
C CYS A 328 -15.40 3.36 -3.27
N SER A 329 -16.31 3.49 -2.30
CA SER A 329 -16.03 4.15 -1.02
C SER A 329 -14.77 3.64 -0.31
N ARG A 330 -14.53 2.31 -0.33
CA ARG A 330 -13.32 1.69 0.25
C ARG A 330 -12.02 2.13 -0.45
N VAL A 331 -12.04 2.29 -1.77
CA VAL A 331 -10.89 2.76 -2.57
C VAL A 331 -10.67 4.25 -2.36
N GLN A 332 -11.74 5.06 -2.41
CA GLN A 332 -11.67 6.50 -2.16
C GLN A 332 -11.12 6.80 -0.77
N LEU A 333 -11.57 6.08 0.24
CA LEU A 333 -11.14 6.23 1.63
C LEU A 333 -9.63 5.96 1.81
N GLN A 334 -9.08 4.92 1.19
CA GLN A 334 -7.64 4.62 1.29
C GLN A 334 -6.80 5.59 0.45
N ALA A 335 -7.27 5.99 -0.74
CA ALA A 335 -6.62 7.04 -1.54
C ALA A 335 -6.59 8.39 -0.79
N LEU A 336 -7.69 8.76 -0.11
CA LEU A 336 -7.74 9.94 0.75
C LEU A 336 -6.83 9.80 1.99
N LYS A 337 -6.71 8.62 2.60
CA LYS A 337 -5.75 8.38 3.71
C LYS A 337 -4.30 8.63 3.25
N ILE A 338 -3.92 8.19 2.04
CA ILE A 338 -2.62 8.54 1.43
C ILE A 338 -2.49 10.07 1.24
N LEU A 339 -3.46 10.71 0.58
CA LEU A 339 -3.42 12.15 0.28
C LEU A 339 -3.42 13.03 1.55
N VAL A 340 -4.12 12.64 2.61
CA VAL A 340 -4.04 13.28 3.93
C VAL A 340 -2.62 13.19 4.49
N ASN A 341 -2.03 11.99 4.52
CA ASN A 341 -0.67 11.80 5.04
C ASN A 341 0.37 12.60 4.24
N LEU A 342 0.29 12.59 2.89
CA LEU A 342 1.16 13.40 2.03
C LEU A 342 0.97 14.91 2.24
N SER A 343 -0.26 15.39 2.48
CA SER A 343 -0.53 16.82 2.69
C SER A 343 -0.10 17.36 4.06
N CYS A 344 0.31 16.51 5.00
CA CYS A 344 0.99 16.95 6.23
C CYS A 344 2.40 17.51 5.95
N ASN A 345 3.10 16.96 4.94
CA ASN A 345 4.44 17.37 4.55
C ASN A 345 4.41 18.66 3.72
N GLN A 346 5.10 19.69 4.19
CA GLN A 346 5.11 21.00 3.56
C GLN A 346 5.75 21.03 2.17
N ASN A 347 6.65 20.10 1.86
CA ASN A 347 7.28 20.00 0.55
C ASN A 347 6.34 19.36 -0.49
N SER A 348 5.56 18.35 -0.08
CA SER A 348 4.59 17.66 -0.94
C SER A 348 3.43 18.57 -1.41
N ILE A 349 3.00 19.52 -0.57
CA ILE A 349 1.80 20.36 -0.82
C ILE A 349 1.83 21.09 -2.18
N VAL A 350 2.97 21.61 -2.62
CA VAL A 350 3.03 22.34 -3.91
C VAL A 350 2.82 21.42 -5.12
N TYR A 351 3.25 20.15 -5.03
CA TYR A 351 2.99 19.14 -6.06
C TYR A 351 1.54 18.67 -6.01
N ILE A 352 0.97 18.47 -4.82
CA ILE A 352 -0.45 18.12 -4.62
C ILE A 352 -1.37 19.20 -5.20
N LEU A 353 -1.04 20.48 -5.01
CA LEU A 353 -1.78 21.61 -5.59
C LEU A 353 -1.61 21.75 -7.11
N ALA A 354 -0.53 21.22 -7.68
CA ALA A 354 -0.24 21.21 -9.12
C ALA A 354 -0.87 20.01 -9.87
N ALA A 355 -1.11 18.91 -9.16
CA ALA A 355 -1.85 17.74 -9.65
C ALA A 355 -3.32 18.07 -9.96
N LYS A 356 -4.04 17.14 -10.59
CA LYS A 356 -5.43 17.36 -11.04
C LYS A 356 -6.40 17.58 -9.86
N CYS A 357 -7.46 18.36 -10.07
CA CYS A 357 -8.64 18.35 -9.22
C CYS A 357 -9.53 17.14 -9.57
N PRO A 358 -10.05 16.36 -8.59
CA PRO A 358 -11.07 15.34 -8.86
C PRO A 358 -12.32 15.99 -9.49
N GLY A 359 -12.84 15.42 -10.58
CA GLY A 359 -14.04 15.95 -11.25
C GLY A 359 -15.30 15.95 -10.36
N ASN A 360 -15.33 15.14 -9.30
CA ASN A 360 -16.40 15.07 -8.29
C ASN A 360 -16.07 15.83 -6.98
N PHE A 361 -15.00 16.62 -6.93
CA PHE A 361 -14.47 17.20 -5.69
C PHE A 361 -15.51 17.96 -4.85
N HIS A 362 -16.36 18.77 -5.48
CA HIS A 362 -17.40 19.53 -4.77
C HIS A 362 -18.63 18.69 -4.37
N SER A 363 -18.91 17.55 -5.02
CA SER A 363 -20.02 16.65 -4.65
C SER A 363 -19.64 15.64 -3.55
N LEU A 364 -18.34 15.41 -3.32
CA LEU A 364 -17.85 14.70 -2.13
C LEU A 364 -17.92 15.55 -0.83
N LEU A 365 -18.34 16.82 -0.92
CA LEU A 365 -18.52 17.74 0.21
C LEU A 365 -20.01 17.92 0.55
N GLU A 366 -20.74 16.82 0.60
CA GLU A 366 -22.18 16.80 0.88
C GLU A 366 -22.51 15.95 2.11
N PRO A 367 -23.55 16.28 2.91
CA PRO A 367 -23.94 15.52 4.09
C PRO A 367 -24.32 14.04 3.82
N THR A 368 -24.60 13.71 2.56
CA THR A 368 -24.89 12.37 2.03
C THR A 368 -23.65 11.53 1.73
N THR A 369 -22.45 12.14 1.76
CA THR A 369 -21.17 11.43 1.59
C THR A 369 -20.87 10.59 2.84
N ASP A 370 -20.24 9.43 2.64
CA ASP A 370 -19.73 8.56 3.71
C ASP A 370 -18.90 9.36 4.74
N GLU A 371 -19.16 9.16 6.02
CA GLU A 371 -18.58 9.98 7.09
C GLU A 371 -17.05 9.83 7.17
N GLU A 372 -16.50 8.63 6.95
CA GLU A 372 -15.04 8.45 6.93
C GLU A 372 -14.41 9.19 5.74
N ILE A 373 -15.01 9.10 4.55
CA ILE A 373 -14.57 9.86 3.37
C ILE A 373 -14.62 11.37 3.64
N LEU A 374 -15.72 11.85 4.20
CA LEU A 374 -15.93 13.27 4.50
C LEU A 374 -14.93 13.80 5.54
N ILE A 375 -14.63 13.02 6.58
CA ILE A 375 -13.57 13.35 7.56
C ILE A 375 -12.21 13.46 6.88
N ARG A 376 -11.83 12.51 6.02
CA ARG A 376 -10.51 12.54 5.35
C ARG A 376 -10.43 13.66 4.31
N LEU A 377 -11.48 13.90 3.53
CA LEU A 377 -11.52 15.00 2.55
C LEU A 377 -11.46 16.38 3.23
N CYS A 378 -12.25 16.60 4.29
CA CYS A 378 -12.16 17.84 5.07
C CYS A 378 -10.78 18.01 5.73
N SER A 379 -10.15 16.93 6.21
CA SER A 379 -8.77 16.97 6.74
C SER A 379 -7.76 17.37 5.66
N PHE A 380 -7.85 16.78 4.47
CA PHE A 380 -6.99 17.06 3.32
C PHE A 380 -7.09 18.52 2.87
N ILE A 381 -8.32 19.03 2.68
CA ILE A 381 -8.56 20.42 2.30
C ILE A 381 -8.05 21.38 3.40
N CYS A 382 -8.24 21.03 4.68
CA CYS A 382 -7.76 21.83 5.81
C CYS A 382 -6.23 21.95 5.82
N ASN A 383 -5.49 20.86 5.54
CA ASN A 383 -4.03 20.89 5.39
C ASN A 383 -3.59 21.80 4.23
N LEU A 384 -4.20 21.65 3.05
CA LEU A 384 -3.87 22.46 1.87
C LEU A 384 -4.15 23.96 2.10
N VAL A 385 -5.34 24.30 2.61
CA VAL A 385 -5.75 25.69 2.86
C VAL A 385 -4.92 26.35 3.97
N GLU A 386 -4.60 25.63 5.05
CA GLU A 386 -3.72 26.15 6.11
C GLU A 386 -2.30 26.44 5.58
N ALA A 387 -1.76 25.58 4.71
CA ALA A 387 -0.44 25.78 4.12
C ALA A 387 -0.40 26.90 3.07
N VAL A 388 -1.39 26.97 2.19
CA VAL A 388 -1.56 28.07 1.21
C VAL A 388 -1.63 29.41 1.91
N PHE A 389 -2.43 29.50 2.99
CA PHE A 389 -2.50 30.69 3.84
C PHE A 389 -1.17 31.01 4.52
N ARG A 390 -0.56 30.04 5.24
CA ARG A 390 0.67 30.30 6.03
C ARG A 390 1.87 30.70 5.18
N ARG A 391 1.92 30.24 3.93
CA ARG A 391 3.09 30.40 3.04
C ARG A 391 2.82 31.28 1.82
N ASN A 392 1.62 31.88 1.71
CA ASN A 392 1.22 32.72 0.58
C ASN A 392 1.49 32.02 -0.78
N ILE A 393 1.13 30.74 -0.87
CA ILE A 393 1.37 29.92 -2.08
C ILE A 393 0.39 30.38 -3.16
N ARG A 394 0.89 30.85 -4.29
CA ARG A 394 0.09 31.27 -5.45
C ARG A 394 0.25 30.29 -6.61
N HIS A 395 -0.64 30.34 -7.60
CA HIS A 395 -0.57 29.50 -8.81
C HIS A 395 0.80 29.56 -9.53
N GLN A 396 1.50 30.70 -9.45
CA GLN A 396 2.84 30.90 -10.00
C GLN A 396 3.98 30.22 -9.22
N ASN A 397 3.73 29.79 -7.97
CA ASN A 397 4.68 29.08 -7.12
C ASN A 397 4.56 27.56 -7.25
N LEU A 398 3.57 27.06 -8.02
CA LEU A 398 3.40 25.64 -8.27
C LEU A 398 4.51 25.14 -9.22
N PRO A 399 5.12 23.98 -8.96
CA PRO A 399 6.15 23.40 -9.82
C PRO A 399 5.62 23.14 -11.24
N THR A 400 6.52 23.03 -12.21
CA THR A 400 6.15 22.64 -13.59
C THR A 400 6.11 21.13 -13.78
N ILE A 401 6.91 20.36 -13.02
CA ILE A 401 6.90 18.89 -13.07
C ILE A 401 5.57 18.34 -12.54
N ASN A 402 4.99 17.38 -13.28
CA ASN A 402 3.69 16.74 -13.03
C ASN A 402 2.48 17.69 -12.90
N LYS A 403 2.65 18.98 -13.23
CA LYS A 403 1.58 19.99 -13.20
C LYS A 403 0.62 19.80 -14.36
N VAL A 404 -0.67 19.69 -14.04
CA VAL A 404 -1.74 19.66 -15.05
C VAL A 404 -2.00 21.08 -15.57
N ALA A 405 -2.49 21.21 -16.80
CA ALA A 405 -2.88 22.50 -17.35
C ALA A 405 -3.96 23.17 -16.47
N SER A 406 -3.82 24.47 -16.20
CA SER A 406 -4.92 25.25 -15.61
C SER A 406 -6.05 25.36 -16.66
N PRO A 407 -7.33 25.17 -16.29
CA PRO A 407 -7.90 25.20 -14.95
C PRO A 407 -7.94 23.86 -14.19
N GLU A 408 -7.44 22.74 -14.72
CA GLU A 408 -7.63 21.41 -14.11
C GLU A 408 -6.84 21.16 -12.81
N THR A 409 -5.94 22.05 -12.39
CA THR A 409 -5.15 21.86 -11.15
C THR A 409 -6.03 21.91 -9.88
N LEU A 410 -5.66 21.14 -8.86
CA LEU A 410 -6.31 21.17 -7.54
C LEU A 410 -6.25 22.55 -6.88
N TYR A 411 -5.19 23.34 -7.14
CA TYR A 411 -5.14 24.74 -6.75
C TYR A 411 -6.35 25.52 -7.31
N THR A 412 -6.60 25.45 -8.61
CA THR A 412 -7.73 26.13 -9.24
C THR A 412 -9.07 25.56 -8.77
N GLY A 413 -9.15 24.25 -8.50
CA GLY A 413 -10.33 23.60 -7.93
C GLY A 413 -10.68 23.98 -6.48
N ILE A 414 -9.78 24.65 -5.75
CA ILE A 414 -10.00 25.13 -4.37
C ILE A 414 -10.05 26.67 -4.32
N PHE A 415 -9.14 27.34 -5.03
CA PHE A 415 -8.90 28.79 -4.96
C PHE A 415 -9.26 29.55 -6.25
N GLY A 416 -9.80 28.88 -7.27
CA GLY A 416 -10.34 29.53 -8.46
C GLY A 416 -11.61 30.31 -8.14
N VAL A 417 -11.84 31.43 -8.84
CA VAL A 417 -12.88 32.44 -8.50
C VAL A 417 -14.29 31.86 -8.36
N GLN A 418 -14.65 30.85 -9.18
CA GLN A 418 -15.94 30.16 -9.06
C GLN A 418 -15.89 29.03 -8.02
N SER A 419 -14.82 28.22 -8.03
CA SER A 419 -14.64 27.07 -7.15
C SER A 419 -14.59 27.43 -5.66
N ILE A 420 -14.04 28.60 -5.30
CA ILE A 420 -13.97 29.05 -3.90
C ILE A 420 -15.34 29.41 -3.34
N GLU A 421 -16.27 29.95 -4.14
CA GLU A 421 -17.64 30.23 -3.70
C GLU A 421 -18.47 28.94 -3.59
N ILE A 422 -18.34 28.02 -4.55
CA ILE A 422 -18.93 26.67 -4.45
C ILE A 422 -18.41 25.94 -3.19
N LEU A 423 -17.11 26.07 -2.90
CA LEU A 423 -16.50 25.51 -1.69
C LEU A 423 -17.06 26.16 -0.42
N LYS A 424 -17.21 27.49 -0.37
CA LYS A 424 -17.85 28.20 0.75
C LYS A 424 -19.30 27.74 0.98
N GLU A 425 -20.07 27.53 -0.10
CA GLU A 425 -21.44 27.01 -0.02
C GLU A 425 -21.48 25.61 0.57
N LYS A 426 -20.72 24.66 -0.01
CA LYS A 426 -20.65 23.26 0.49
C LYS A 426 -20.19 23.21 1.95
N LEU A 427 -19.14 23.94 2.31
CA LEU A 427 -18.68 24.07 3.69
C LEU A 427 -19.76 24.64 4.64
N THR A 428 -20.57 25.59 4.16
CA THR A 428 -21.68 26.14 4.97
C THR A 428 -22.77 25.10 5.24
N SER A 429 -23.06 24.21 4.29
CA SER A 429 -23.95 23.06 4.54
C SER A 429 -23.37 22.08 5.57
N LEU A 430 -22.05 21.88 5.56
CA LEU A 430 -21.33 20.97 6.46
C LEU A 430 -21.04 21.59 7.85
N ALA A 431 -21.21 22.89 8.03
CA ALA A 431 -20.91 23.58 9.30
C ALA A 431 -21.81 23.13 10.47
N ARG A 432 -22.92 22.42 10.19
CA ARG A 432 -23.84 21.81 11.17
C ARG A 432 -23.87 20.28 11.12
N TYR A 433 -22.87 19.65 10.48
CA TYR A 433 -22.79 18.19 10.37
C TYR A 433 -22.62 17.52 11.76
N PRO A 434 -23.20 16.33 12.03
CA PRO A 434 -23.17 15.74 13.38
C PRO A 434 -21.77 15.44 13.93
N ASN A 435 -20.79 15.13 13.07
CA ASN A 435 -19.43 14.77 13.49
C ASN A 435 -18.56 15.99 13.80
N GLU A 436 -17.96 16.02 15.00
CA GLU A 436 -17.10 17.11 15.48
C GLU A 436 -15.82 17.28 14.62
N ASN A 437 -15.26 16.20 14.06
CA ASN A 437 -14.05 16.28 13.23
C ASN A 437 -14.34 16.97 11.88
N VAL A 438 -15.51 16.71 11.30
CA VAL A 438 -15.98 17.39 10.08
C VAL A 438 -16.20 18.86 10.37
N THR A 439 -17.02 19.20 11.37
CA THR A 439 -17.34 20.60 11.69
C THR A 439 -16.13 21.40 12.14
N SER A 440 -15.23 20.84 12.95
CA SER A 440 -13.97 21.48 13.35
C SER A 440 -13.07 21.77 12.15
N SER A 441 -12.97 20.84 11.21
CA SER A 441 -12.21 21.04 9.96
C SER A 441 -12.85 22.11 9.06
N VAL A 442 -14.19 22.08 8.91
CA VAL A 442 -14.97 23.07 8.16
C VAL A 442 -14.76 24.49 8.68
N HIS A 443 -14.91 24.71 9.99
CA HIS A 443 -14.70 26.03 10.60
C HIS A 443 -13.26 26.53 10.44
N ARG A 444 -12.26 25.64 10.51
CA ARG A 444 -10.86 25.97 10.23
C ARG A 444 -10.65 26.41 8.78
N ILE A 445 -11.22 25.68 7.81
CA ILE A 445 -11.13 26.04 6.38
C ILE A 445 -11.80 27.40 6.12
N GLN A 446 -13.05 27.57 6.55
CA GLN A 446 -13.80 28.82 6.36
C GLN A 446 -13.06 30.04 6.95
N LYS A 447 -12.52 29.93 8.16
CA LYS A 447 -11.74 31.01 8.80
C LYS A 447 -10.50 31.43 7.98
N LYS A 448 -9.94 30.55 7.14
CA LYS A 448 -8.82 30.84 6.26
C LYS A 448 -9.26 31.37 4.90
N LEU A 449 -10.33 30.82 4.31
CA LEU A 449 -10.91 31.30 3.04
C LEU A 449 -11.57 32.70 3.14
N ILE A 450 -11.77 33.23 4.36
CA ILE A 450 -12.18 34.62 4.62
C ILE A 450 -10.96 35.57 4.70
N ALA A 451 -9.75 35.03 4.84
CA ALA A 451 -8.50 35.78 5.02
C ALA A 451 -7.49 35.54 3.88
N LEU A 452 -7.98 35.05 2.74
CA LEU A 452 -7.29 34.90 1.45
C LEU A 452 -8.00 35.78 0.41
#